data_AF-A0A220XF25-F1
#
_entry.id   AF-A0A220XF25-F1
#
_cell.length_a   1.000
_cell.length_b   1.000
_cell.length_c   1.000
_cell.angle_alpha   90.00
_cell.angle_beta   90.00
_cell.angle_gamma   90.00
#
_symmetry.space_group_name_H-M   'P 1'
#
loop_
_entity.id
_entity.type
_entity.pdbx_description
1 polymer ?
#
loop_
_entity_poly.entity_id
_entity_poly.type
_entity_poly.pdbx_seq_one_letter_code
_entity_poly.pdbx_strand_id
1 'polypeptide(L)'
;SDRKNWMSCLGPEKLRINQIVWPGTHDSATNKIGIPFVSRPFAQCQSLSIYRQLVTGARVLDIRVQEDRRVCHGILLTYSVDVVIQDLKKFLSETQSEVVILEIRTEFGHDDPPDFDKYLEEQLGEHLIHQDEQVFGKTISELLPKRVICVWKPRKTPQPKPGSLLWSSGYLKDNWIDTDLPSKKFESNMKHLGEQQPVANRKFFYRVENTTTPQADNPVLCVRPVTNRIRPYSRMFISQCFERGLADRLQIFSED
;
A
#
# COMPACT_ATOMS: atom_id res chain seq x y z
N SER A 1 3.62 20.79 9.93
CA SER A 1 3.80 19.52 10.65
C SER A 1 4.89 18.71 9.96
N ASP A 2 5.71 17.99 10.72
CA ASP A 2 6.71 17.08 10.16
C ASP A 2 6.00 15.80 9.66
N ARG A 3 5.75 15.74 8.35
CA ARG A 3 5.12 14.56 7.73
C ARG A 3 6.08 13.38 7.59
N LYS A 4 7.39 13.61 7.68
CA LYS A 4 8.38 12.55 7.58
C LYS A 4 8.43 11.74 8.87
N ASN A 5 8.25 12.38 10.03
CA ASN A 5 8.33 11.75 11.35
C ASN A 5 7.00 11.78 12.11
N TRP A 6 5.87 11.64 11.41
CA TRP A 6 4.56 11.87 12.03
C TRP A 6 4.23 10.84 13.11
N MET A 7 4.70 9.59 12.99
CA MET A 7 4.46 8.58 14.04
C MET A 7 5.27 8.91 15.30
N SER A 8 6.50 9.38 15.14
CA SER A 8 7.30 9.89 16.27
C SER A 8 6.60 11.05 16.98
N CYS A 9 5.96 11.97 16.24
CA CYS A 9 5.23 13.10 16.83
C CYS A 9 3.97 12.69 17.60
N LEU A 10 3.40 11.51 17.34
CA LEU A 10 2.20 11.02 18.02
C LEU A 10 2.48 10.21 19.29
N GLY A 11 3.75 9.99 19.64
CA GLY A 11 4.15 9.20 20.81
C GLY A 11 4.20 7.71 20.49
N PRO A 12 5.35 7.18 20.02
CA PRO A 12 5.50 5.78 19.64
C PRO A 12 5.24 4.79 20.78
N GLU A 13 5.37 5.24 22.04
CA GLU A 13 5.11 4.47 23.25
C GLU A 13 3.62 4.31 23.58
N LYS A 14 2.74 5.06 22.90
CA LYS A 14 1.28 5.01 23.10
C LYS A 14 0.54 4.59 21.84
N LEU A 15 1.06 4.96 20.68
CA LEU A 15 0.43 4.72 19.39
C LEU A 15 0.47 3.23 19.03
N ARG A 16 -0.69 2.57 19.04
CA ARG A 16 -0.83 1.16 18.64
C ARG A 16 -1.10 1.01 17.15
N ILE A 17 -0.66 -0.11 16.57
CA ILE A 17 -0.84 -0.41 15.13
C ILE A 17 -2.32 -0.39 14.70
N ASN A 18 -3.23 -0.89 15.54
CA ASN A 18 -4.66 -0.90 15.27
C ASN A 18 -5.37 0.46 15.46
N GLN A 19 -4.69 1.48 15.97
CA GLN A 19 -5.25 2.83 16.13
C GLN A 19 -4.93 3.75 14.94
N ILE A 20 -4.04 3.32 14.07
CA ILE A 20 -3.56 4.13 12.95
C ILE A 20 -4.51 3.99 11.76
N VAL A 21 -4.94 5.13 11.22
CA VAL A 21 -5.45 5.23 9.84
C VAL A 21 -4.26 5.49 8.92
N TRP A 22 -3.78 4.46 8.24
CA TRP A 22 -2.57 4.45 7.46
C TRP A 22 -2.79 5.13 6.09
N PRO A 23 -2.01 6.19 5.77
CA PRO A 23 -1.99 6.76 4.44
C PRO A 23 -1.23 5.83 3.49
N GLY A 24 -1.89 5.37 2.43
CA GLY A 24 -1.30 4.48 1.44
C GLY A 24 -1.26 5.06 0.03
N THR A 25 -0.50 4.40 -0.83
CA THR A 25 -0.40 4.75 -2.25
C THR A 25 -0.66 3.51 -3.09
N HIS A 26 -1.48 3.65 -4.12
CA HIS A 26 -1.77 2.61 -5.10
C HIS A 26 -0.70 2.63 -6.20
N ASP A 27 -0.25 1.44 -6.63
CA ASP A 27 0.76 1.26 -7.67
C ASP A 27 1.97 2.20 -7.48
N SER A 28 2.53 2.16 -6.27
CA SER A 28 3.41 3.18 -5.70
C SER A 28 4.65 3.47 -6.57
N ALA A 29 5.19 2.46 -7.25
CA ALA A 29 6.44 2.57 -8.01
C ALA A 29 6.25 2.91 -9.50
N THR A 30 5.07 3.43 -9.91
CA THR A 30 4.77 3.76 -11.32
C THR A 30 5.28 5.14 -11.78
N ASN A 31 6.02 5.88 -10.97
CA ASN A 31 6.44 7.25 -11.28
C ASN A 31 7.35 7.42 -12.51
N LYS A 32 7.98 6.35 -12.97
CA LYS A 32 8.78 6.31 -14.21
C LYS A 32 8.28 5.25 -15.22
N ILE A 33 7.07 4.71 -15.02
CA ILE A 33 6.50 3.65 -15.86
C ILE A 33 6.40 4.08 -17.32
N GLY A 34 6.70 3.16 -18.24
CA GLY A 34 6.50 3.36 -19.68
C GLY A 34 7.25 4.56 -20.29
N ILE A 35 6.89 4.88 -21.53
CA ILE A 35 7.48 5.95 -22.33
C ILE A 35 6.67 7.25 -22.11
N PRO A 36 7.32 8.39 -21.79
CA PRO A 36 6.63 9.67 -21.63
C PRO A 36 5.76 9.98 -22.86
N PHE A 37 4.54 10.49 -22.63
CA PHE A 37 3.56 10.86 -23.66
C PHE A 37 3.05 9.74 -24.59
N VAL A 38 3.59 8.51 -24.47
CA VAL A 38 3.14 7.35 -25.25
C VAL A 38 2.41 6.38 -24.35
N SER A 39 3.13 5.55 -23.58
CA SER A 39 2.49 4.53 -22.73
C SER A 39 2.30 4.95 -21.28
N ARG A 40 3.14 5.88 -20.78
CA ARG A 40 3.06 6.37 -19.39
C ARG A 40 1.69 6.94 -18.99
N PRO A 41 0.99 7.76 -19.81
CA PRO A 41 -0.29 8.33 -19.42
C PRO A 41 -1.37 7.28 -19.06
N PHE A 42 -1.22 6.05 -19.53
CA PHE A 42 -2.17 4.95 -19.33
C PHE A 42 -1.85 4.08 -18.10
N ALA A 43 -0.72 4.29 -17.43
CA ALA A 43 -0.29 3.43 -16.31
C ALA A 43 0.36 4.16 -15.13
N GLN A 44 0.60 5.47 -15.24
CA GLN A 44 1.23 6.24 -14.17
C GLN A 44 0.21 6.63 -13.09
N CYS A 45 0.20 5.88 -12.00
CA CYS A 45 -0.58 6.19 -10.79
C CYS A 45 0.13 7.24 -9.93
N GLN A 46 1.45 7.09 -9.74
CA GLN A 46 2.24 8.01 -8.91
C GLN A 46 3.13 8.94 -9.73
N SER A 47 3.41 10.13 -9.20
CA SER A 47 4.42 11.05 -9.75
C SER A 47 5.69 11.16 -8.87
N LEU A 48 5.57 10.86 -7.59
CA LEU A 48 6.66 10.89 -6.63
C LEU A 48 7.42 9.57 -6.60
N SER A 49 8.72 9.59 -6.31
CA SER A 49 9.45 8.35 -5.98
C SER A 49 8.97 7.78 -4.65
N ILE A 50 9.31 6.51 -4.37
CA ILE A 50 8.98 5.85 -3.11
C ILE A 50 9.46 6.65 -1.91
N TYR A 51 10.73 7.08 -1.93
CA TYR A 51 11.29 7.91 -0.86
C TYR A 51 10.48 9.21 -0.67
N ARG A 52 10.09 9.88 -1.75
CA ARG A 52 9.31 11.12 -1.67
C ARG A 52 7.88 10.88 -1.15
N GLN A 53 7.24 9.78 -1.52
CA GLN A 53 5.93 9.38 -0.96
C GLN A 53 6.03 9.20 0.56
N LEU A 54 7.05 8.47 1.04
CA LEU A 54 7.31 8.27 2.47
C LEU A 54 7.58 9.61 3.19
N VAL A 55 8.39 10.50 2.62
CA VAL A 55 8.64 11.85 3.18
C VAL A 55 7.36 12.69 3.26
N THR A 56 6.43 12.52 2.31
CA THR A 56 5.14 13.23 2.32
C THR A 56 4.12 12.64 3.30
N GLY A 57 4.43 11.51 3.93
CA GLY A 57 3.64 10.92 5.02
C GLY A 57 3.06 9.54 4.72
N ALA A 58 3.17 9.03 3.48
CA ALA A 58 2.67 7.69 3.14
C ALA A 58 3.40 6.60 3.95
N ARG A 59 2.67 5.58 4.39
CA ARG A 59 3.19 4.44 5.18
C ARG A 59 2.69 3.08 4.69
N VAL A 60 1.90 3.06 3.61
CA VAL A 60 1.54 1.84 2.88
C VAL A 60 1.93 1.99 1.43
N LEU A 61 2.74 1.06 0.93
CA LEU A 61 3.21 1.03 -0.46
C LEU A 61 2.66 -0.24 -1.13
N ASP A 62 2.10 -0.09 -2.33
CA ASP A 62 1.68 -1.18 -3.23
C ASP A 62 2.68 -1.30 -4.37
N ILE A 63 3.49 -2.37 -4.37
CA ILE A 63 4.53 -2.61 -5.36
C ILE A 63 4.18 -3.87 -6.15
N ARG A 64 4.18 -3.75 -7.47
CA ARG A 64 3.86 -4.87 -8.36
C ARG A 64 5.07 -5.25 -9.18
N VAL A 65 5.41 -6.53 -9.20
CA VAL A 65 6.61 -7.06 -9.85
C VAL A 65 6.29 -8.19 -10.82
N GLN A 66 7.23 -8.47 -11.72
CA GLN A 66 7.25 -9.63 -12.61
C GLN A 66 8.54 -10.45 -12.42
N GLU A 67 8.64 -11.60 -13.09
CA GLU A 67 9.71 -12.60 -12.99
C GLU A 67 11.16 -12.07 -12.88
N ASP A 68 11.52 -10.98 -13.56
CA ASP A 68 12.87 -10.37 -13.52
C ASP A 68 13.06 -9.38 -12.35
N ARG A 69 12.15 -9.35 -11.36
CA ARG A 69 12.13 -8.39 -10.25
C ARG A 69 12.03 -6.93 -10.67
N ARG A 70 11.54 -6.66 -11.88
CA ARG A 70 11.20 -5.30 -12.31
C ARG A 70 9.80 -4.94 -11.83
N VAL A 71 9.63 -3.68 -11.45
CA VAL A 71 8.30 -3.16 -11.18
C VAL A 71 7.52 -3.05 -12.49
N CYS A 72 6.24 -3.43 -12.45
CA CYS A 72 5.35 -3.42 -13.60
C CYS A 72 3.95 -2.90 -13.25
N HIS A 73 3.18 -2.58 -14.29
CA HIS A 73 1.74 -2.36 -14.24
C HIS A 73 1.15 -2.83 -15.58
N GLY A 74 0.40 -3.94 -15.54
CA GLY A 74 0.11 -4.73 -16.73
C GLY A 74 1.40 -5.13 -17.46
N ILE A 75 1.46 -4.85 -18.77
CA ILE A 75 2.64 -5.16 -19.61
C ILE A 75 3.76 -4.10 -19.50
N LEU A 76 3.51 -2.96 -18.86
CA LEU A 76 4.48 -1.88 -18.82
C LEU A 76 5.46 -2.09 -17.66
N LEU A 77 6.73 -1.81 -17.94
CA LEU A 77 7.82 -1.96 -17.00
C LEU A 77 8.39 -0.59 -16.61
N THR A 78 8.96 -0.55 -15.41
CA THR A 78 9.80 0.55 -14.92
C THR A 78 11.10 -0.03 -14.37
N TYR A 79 11.73 0.62 -13.40
CA TYR A 79 12.97 0.21 -12.76
C TYR A 79 12.87 -1.09 -11.92
N SER A 80 14.03 -1.63 -11.53
CA SER A 80 14.13 -2.79 -10.61
C SER A 80 13.52 -2.48 -9.24
N VAL A 81 12.93 -3.49 -8.59
CA VAL A 81 12.48 -3.40 -7.20
C VAL A 81 13.61 -3.00 -6.23
N ASP A 82 14.88 -3.21 -6.60
CA ASP A 82 16.04 -2.73 -5.82
C ASP A 82 15.97 -1.23 -5.54
N VAL A 83 15.45 -0.43 -6.48
CA VAL A 83 15.29 1.02 -6.29
C VAL A 83 14.25 1.32 -5.21
N VAL A 84 13.18 0.54 -5.14
CA VAL A 84 12.14 0.63 -4.09
C VAL A 84 12.75 0.32 -2.73
N ILE A 85 13.51 -0.79 -2.63
CA ILE A 85 14.17 -1.22 -1.40
C ILE A 85 15.21 -0.19 -0.94
N GLN A 86 15.98 0.39 -1.85
CA GLN A 86 16.94 1.45 -1.54
C GLN A 86 16.25 2.71 -1.01
N ASP A 87 15.17 3.14 -1.66
CA ASP A 87 14.38 4.30 -1.22
C ASP A 87 13.77 4.07 0.18
N LEU A 88 13.28 2.86 0.46
CA LEU A 88 12.77 2.48 1.78
C LEU A 88 13.89 2.47 2.83
N LYS A 89 15.02 1.82 2.56
CA LYS A 89 16.18 1.78 3.47
C LYS A 89 16.69 3.17 3.80
N LYS A 90 16.75 4.06 2.81
CA LYS A 90 17.09 5.47 3.01
C LYS A 90 16.10 6.18 3.94
N PHE A 91 14.80 5.96 3.74
CA PHE A 91 13.80 6.52 4.63
C PHE A 91 13.95 6.00 6.08
N LEU A 92 14.20 4.71 6.24
CA LEU A 92 14.41 4.09 7.54
C LEU A 92 15.68 4.58 8.23
N SER A 93 16.79 4.82 7.51
CA SER A 93 18.03 5.32 8.11
C SER A 93 17.90 6.77 8.59
N GLU A 94 16.98 7.54 8.02
CA GLU A 94 16.76 8.94 8.37
C GLU A 94 15.57 9.16 9.33
N THR A 95 14.96 8.10 9.85
CA THR A 95 13.83 8.12 10.79
C THR A 95 14.04 7.10 11.91
N GLN A 96 13.34 7.23 13.04
CA GLN A 96 13.55 6.35 14.21
C GLN A 96 12.33 5.49 14.55
N SER A 97 11.12 6.04 14.44
CA SER A 97 9.89 5.39 14.90
C SER A 97 8.92 5.02 13.78
N GLU A 98 9.22 5.39 12.54
CA GLU A 98 8.28 5.23 11.44
C GLU A 98 8.21 3.76 10.99
N VAL A 99 7.01 3.18 11.03
CA VAL A 99 6.70 1.84 10.55
C VAL A 99 6.11 1.91 9.15
N VAL A 100 6.54 1.05 8.23
CA VAL A 100 6.04 0.99 6.85
C VAL A 100 5.42 -0.38 6.59
N ILE A 101 4.22 -0.37 6.00
CA ILE A 101 3.61 -1.55 5.39
C ILE A 101 4.02 -1.58 3.92
N LEU A 102 4.89 -2.52 3.58
CA LEU A 102 5.36 -2.73 2.22
C LEU A 102 4.60 -3.92 1.65
N GLU A 103 3.62 -3.67 0.80
CA GLU A 103 3.02 -4.71 -0.01
C GLU A 103 3.84 -4.89 -1.28
N ILE A 104 4.24 -6.14 -1.55
CA ILE A 104 4.76 -6.53 -2.85
C ILE A 104 3.92 -7.69 -3.35
N ARG A 105 3.45 -7.60 -4.59
CA ARG A 105 2.64 -8.62 -5.25
C ARG A 105 3.19 -8.91 -6.64
N THR A 106 3.06 -10.15 -7.09
CA THR A 106 3.27 -10.46 -8.50
C THR A 106 2.09 -9.96 -9.32
N GLU A 107 2.38 -9.20 -10.37
CA GLU A 107 1.35 -8.57 -11.20
C GLU A 107 0.49 -9.61 -11.94
N PHE A 108 -0.77 -9.27 -12.17
CA PHE A 108 -1.67 -10.15 -12.90
C PHE A 108 -1.11 -10.45 -14.31
N GLY A 109 -1.07 -11.73 -14.68
CA GLY A 109 -0.56 -12.19 -15.97
C GLY A 109 0.95 -12.46 -16.01
N HIS A 110 1.69 -12.19 -14.93
CA HIS A 110 3.14 -12.44 -14.84
C HIS A 110 3.49 -13.64 -13.97
N ASP A 111 4.76 -14.03 -14.03
CA ASP A 111 5.37 -15.07 -13.21
C ASP A 111 5.96 -14.47 -11.92
N ASP A 112 6.01 -15.28 -10.86
CA ASP A 112 6.68 -14.85 -9.63
C ASP A 112 8.19 -14.78 -9.88
N PRO A 113 8.89 -13.75 -9.35
CA PRO A 113 10.34 -13.76 -9.38
C PRO A 113 10.87 -14.98 -8.60
N PRO A 114 11.88 -15.68 -9.12
CA PRO A 114 12.42 -16.87 -8.48
C PRO A 114 13.05 -16.52 -7.12
N ASP A 115 12.81 -17.34 -6.09
CA ASP A 115 13.33 -17.17 -4.72
C ASP A 115 13.11 -15.76 -4.14
N PHE A 116 12.01 -15.09 -4.53
CA PHE A 116 11.80 -13.69 -4.18
C PHE A 116 11.56 -13.47 -2.68
N ASP A 117 10.97 -14.44 -1.99
CA ASP A 117 10.82 -14.44 -0.54
C ASP A 117 12.19 -14.32 0.16
N LYS A 118 13.16 -15.17 -0.20
CA LYS A 118 14.53 -15.11 0.32
C LYS A 118 15.18 -13.78 0.00
N TYR A 119 15.02 -13.28 -1.23
CA TYR A 119 15.55 -11.98 -1.61
C TYR A 119 14.99 -10.85 -0.73
N LEU A 120 13.68 -10.83 -0.44
CA LEU A 120 13.07 -9.83 0.44
C LEU A 120 13.56 -9.95 1.88
N GLU A 121 13.70 -11.17 2.38
CA GLU A 121 14.26 -11.45 3.71
C GLU A 121 15.71 -10.96 3.83
N GLU A 122 16.57 -11.26 2.86
CA GLU A 122 17.96 -10.78 2.80
C GLU A 122 18.05 -9.26 2.68
N GLN A 123 17.19 -8.66 1.86
CA GLN A 123 17.20 -7.22 1.65
C GLN A 123 16.70 -6.44 2.86
N LEU A 124 15.62 -6.88 3.51
CA LEU A 124 14.98 -6.11 4.59
C LEU A 124 15.47 -6.53 5.98
N GLY A 125 15.93 -7.77 6.14
CA GLY A 125 16.68 -8.28 7.28
C GLY A 125 16.10 -7.86 8.63
N GLU A 126 16.94 -7.20 9.43
CA GLU A 126 16.62 -6.76 10.79
C GLU A 126 15.47 -5.76 10.90
N HIS A 127 15.06 -5.14 9.78
CA HIS A 127 13.92 -4.22 9.78
C HIS A 127 12.57 -4.93 9.74
N LEU A 128 12.53 -6.24 9.43
CA LEU A 128 11.27 -6.97 9.27
C LEU A 128 10.57 -7.20 10.61
N ILE A 129 9.31 -6.75 10.69
CA ILE A 129 8.36 -7.13 11.72
C ILE A 129 7.77 -8.47 11.28
N HIS A 130 8.06 -9.53 12.03
CA HIS A 130 7.63 -10.89 11.68
C HIS A 130 6.11 -11.02 11.70
N GLN A 131 5.59 -12.00 10.97
CA GLN A 131 4.16 -12.26 10.93
C GLN A 131 3.65 -12.75 12.29
N ASP A 132 2.95 -11.88 13.01
CA ASP A 132 2.38 -12.13 14.33
C ASP A 132 1.12 -11.28 14.52
N GLU A 133 -0.02 -11.94 14.80
CA GLU A 133 -1.32 -11.28 15.02
C GLU A 133 -1.35 -10.38 16.26
N GLN A 134 -0.41 -10.56 17.19
CA GLN A 134 -0.30 -9.68 18.35
C GLN A 134 0.21 -8.29 17.96
N VAL A 135 0.86 -8.14 16.80
CA VAL A 135 1.37 -6.85 16.29
C VAL A 135 0.28 -5.78 16.24
N PHE A 136 -0.96 -6.14 15.91
CA PHE A 136 -2.07 -5.18 15.88
C PHE A 136 -2.32 -4.49 17.24
N GLY A 137 -2.07 -5.19 18.35
CA GLY A 137 -2.23 -4.65 19.70
C GLY A 137 -0.99 -3.95 20.26
N LYS A 138 0.18 -4.12 19.63
CA LYS A 138 1.45 -3.54 20.07
C LYS A 138 1.54 -2.06 19.72
N THR A 139 2.21 -1.31 20.58
CA THR A 139 2.67 0.05 20.32
C THR A 139 3.85 0.04 19.33
N ILE A 140 4.12 1.19 18.71
CA ILE A 140 5.30 1.32 17.83
C ILE A 140 6.59 1.01 18.59
N SER A 141 6.75 1.52 19.81
CA SER A 141 7.95 1.28 20.61
C SER A 141 8.21 -0.20 20.91
N GLU A 142 7.15 -1.01 21.09
CA GLU A 142 7.27 -2.46 21.29
C GLU A 142 7.73 -3.21 20.03
N LEU A 143 7.62 -2.61 18.85
CA LEU A 143 8.07 -3.20 17.58
C LEU A 143 9.52 -2.84 17.26
N LEU A 144 10.02 -1.73 17.79
CA LEU A 144 11.39 -1.28 17.52
C LEU A 144 12.43 -2.32 18.01
N PRO A 145 13.54 -2.51 17.27
CA PRO A 145 13.99 -1.74 16.11
C PRO A 145 13.36 -2.15 14.76
N LYS A 146 12.47 -3.16 14.74
CA LYS A 146 11.79 -3.64 13.53
C LYS A 146 10.73 -2.63 13.08
N ARG A 147 10.69 -2.31 11.79
CA ARG A 147 9.89 -1.19 11.24
C ARG A 147 9.21 -1.47 9.90
N VAL A 148 9.34 -2.67 9.34
CA VAL A 148 8.74 -3.03 8.06
C VAL A 148 7.84 -4.23 8.21
N ILE A 149 6.53 -4.04 7.98
CA ILE A 149 5.59 -5.14 7.75
C ILE A 149 5.62 -5.42 6.25
N CYS A 150 6.34 -6.45 5.82
CA CYS A 150 6.44 -6.81 4.41
C CYS A 150 5.41 -7.87 4.06
N VAL A 151 4.38 -7.50 3.30
CA VAL A 151 3.36 -8.42 2.80
C VAL A 151 3.76 -8.90 1.41
N TRP A 152 4.11 -10.18 1.28
CA TRP A 152 4.45 -10.80 0.00
C TRP A 152 3.27 -11.60 -0.53
N LYS A 153 2.80 -11.26 -1.73
CA LYS A 153 1.67 -11.89 -2.42
C LYS A 153 2.11 -12.53 -3.74
N PRO A 154 2.73 -13.73 -3.71
CA PRO A 154 3.01 -14.48 -4.93
C PRO A 154 1.71 -14.96 -5.60
N ARG A 155 1.77 -15.27 -6.90
CA ARG A 155 0.64 -15.83 -7.67
C ARG A 155 0.72 -17.34 -7.86
N LYS A 156 1.92 -17.87 -8.11
CA LYS A 156 2.17 -19.28 -8.47
C LYS A 156 2.93 -20.03 -7.38
N THR A 157 3.83 -19.37 -6.66
CA THR A 157 4.55 -19.98 -5.53
C THR A 157 3.70 -19.96 -4.25
N PRO A 158 3.99 -20.84 -3.27
CA PRO A 158 3.31 -20.84 -1.98
C PRO A 158 3.40 -19.48 -1.28
N GLN A 159 2.33 -19.11 -0.57
CA GLN A 159 2.32 -17.92 0.27
C GLN A 159 3.25 -18.09 1.48
N PRO A 160 3.78 -16.98 2.05
CA PRO A 160 4.48 -17.01 3.33
C PRO A 160 3.67 -17.77 4.40
N LYS A 161 4.37 -18.57 5.21
CA LYS A 161 3.73 -19.39 6.25
C LYS A 161 3.45 -18.54 7.50
N PRO A 162 2.45 -18.93 8.33
CA PRO A 162 2.28 -18.37 9.66
C PRO A 162 3.57 -18.34 10.47
N GLY A 163 3.89 -17.19 11.06
CA GLY A 163 5.10 -16.98 11.86
C GLY A 163 6.38 -16.69 11.07
N SER A 164 6.34 -16.65 9.73
CA SER A 164 7.51 -16.32 8.91
C SER A 164 7.90 -14.83 8.98
N LEU A 165 9.04 -14.48 8.38
CA LEU A 165 9.52 -13.09 8.34
C LEU A 165 8.62 -12.19 7.48
N LEU A 166 8.02 -12.77 6.44
CA LEU A 166 7.09 -12.09 5.53
C LEU A 166 5.64 -12.40 5.90
N TRP A 167 4.76 -11.44 5.65
CA TRP A 167 3.33 -11.58 5.88
C TRP A 167 2.65 -12.10 4.62
N SER A 168 1.75 -13.07 4.77
CA SER A 168 0.99 -13.59 3.64
C SER A 168 -0.13 -12.65 3.18
N SER A 169 -0.64 -12.89 1.97
CA SER A 169 -1.78 -12.13 1.40
C SER A 169 -3.02 -12.05 2.30
N GLY A 170 -3.22 -13.01 3.20
CA GLY A 170 -4.35 -13.03 4.13
C GLY A 170 -4.38 -11.86 5.14
N TYR A 171 -3.25 -11.16 5.31
CA TYR A 171 -3.11 -10.09 6.28
C TYR A 171 -3.25 -8.67 5.72
N LEU A 172 -3.37 -8.52 4.40
CA LEU A 172 -3.71 -7.25 3.77
C LEU A 172 -4.75 -7.50 2.70
N LYS A 173 -5.99 -7.09 2.96
CA LYS A 173 -7.14 -7.33 2.08
C LYS A 173 -7.67 -6.01 1.54
N ASP A 174 -8.21 -6.06 0.35
CA ASP A 174 -8.85 -4.96 -0.33
C ASP A 174 -10.00 -5.49 -1.21
N ASN A 175 -10.89 -4.60 -1.62
CA ASN A 175 -11.94 -4.90 -2.59
C ASN A 175 -11.80 -3.94 -3.77
N TRP A 176 -10.93 -4.30 -4.72
CA TRP A 176 -10.84 -3.57 -5.97
C TRP A 176 -12.08 -3.81 -6.84
N ILE A 177 -12.50 -2.77 -7.55
CA ILE A 177 -13.55 -2.86 -8.57
C ILE A 177 -13.10 -2.09 -9.81
N ASP A 178 -13.46 -2.63 -10.98
CA ASP A 178 -13.14 -2.03 -12.25
C ASP A 178 -14.15 -0.91 -12.59
N THR A 179 -13.78 0.34 -12.34
CA THR A 179 -14.62 1.49 -12.67
C THR A 179 -13.84 2.80 -12.78
N ASP A 180 -14.22 3.64 -13.74
CA ASP A 180 -13.77 5.02 -13.87
C ASP A 180 -14.71 6.03 -13.17
N LEU A 181 -15.81 5.57 -12.56
CA LEU A 181 -16.85 6.42 -11.97
C LEU A 181 -16.60 6.64 -10.48
N PRO A 182 -16.32 7.89 -10.03
CA PRO A 182 -16.07 8.17 -8.62
C PRO A 182 -17.22 7.78 -7.69
N SER A 183 -18.47 7.99 -8.10
CA SER A 183 -19.66 7.64 -7.28
C SER A 183 -19.79 6.13 -7.08
N LYS A 184 -19.60 5.33 -8.14
CA LYS A 184 -19.62 3.86 -8.05
C LYS A 184 -18.50 3.35 -7.15
N LYS A 185 -17.30 3.92 -7.28
CA LYS A 185 -16.16 3.60 -6.41
C LYS A 185 -16.42 3.97 -4.95
N PHE A 186 -16.97 5.16 -4.72
CA PHE A 186 -17.32 5.66 -3.39
C PHE A 186 -18.29 4.74 -2.66
N GLU A 187 -19.43 4.42 -3.29
CA GLU A 187 -20.46 3.56 -2.68
C GLU A 187 -19.98 2.11 -2.51
N SER A 188 -19.17 1.59 -3.44
CA SER A 188 -18.57 0.26 -3.30
C SER A 188 -17.59 0.21 -2.11
N ASN A 189 -16.70 1.19 -2.00
CA ASN A 189 -15.77 1.30 -0.86
C ASN A 189 -16.53 1.42 0.46
N MET A 190 -17.61 2.22 0.50
CA MET A 190 -18.43 2.39 1.71
C MET A 190 -19.15 1.10 2.10
N LYS A 191 -19.73 0.39 1.11
CA LYS A 191 -20.37 -0.91 1.31
C LYS A 191 -19.38 -1.94 1.88
N HIS A 192 -18.25 -2.14 1.22
CA HIS A 192 -17.29 -3.17 1.65
C HIS A 192 -16.60 -2.83 2.96
N LEU A 193 -16.36 -1.55 3.25
CA LEU A 193 -15.93 -1.11 4.58
C LEU A 193 -16.99 -1.44 5.65
N GLY A 194 -18.28 -1.25 5.33
CA GLY A 194 -19.43 -1.63 6.18
C GLY A 194 -19.64 -3.13 6.36
N GLU A 195 -18.97 -3.98 5.60
CA GLU A 195 -18.94 -5.43 5.79
C GLU A 195 -17.79 -5.87 6.71
N GLN A 196 -16.79 -5.00 6.94
CA GLN A 196 -15.66 -5.33 7.80
C GLN A 196 -16.03 -5.27 9.28
N GLN A 197 -15.39 -6.12 10.09
CA GLN A 197 -15.39 -5.96 11.54
C GLN A 197 -14.59 -4.71 11.96
N PRO A 198 -14.88 -4.13 13.13
CA PRO A 198 -14.06 -3.07 13.72
C PRO A 198 -12.59 -3.48 13.80
N VAL A 199 -11.68 -2.51 13.62
CA VAL A 199 -10.23 -2.76 13.60
C VAL A 199 -9.75 -3.43 14.89
N ALA A 200 -10.37 -3.13 16.04
CA ALA A 200 -10.05 -3.75 17.33
C ALA A 200 -10.24 -5.28 17.34
N ASN A 201 -11.16 -5.81 16.52
CA ASN A 201 -11.49 -7.23 16.46
C ASN A 201 -10.85 -7.94 15.25
N ARG A 202 -10.16 -7.18 14.39
CA ARG A 202 -9.58 -7.70 13.14
C ARG A 202 -8.11 -8.05 13.31
N LYS A 203 -7.68 -9.15 12.70
CA LYS A 203 -6.29 -9.63 12.68
C LYS A 203 -5.63 -9.51 11.30
N PHE A 204 -6.14 -8.60 10.48
CA PHE A 204 -5.61 -8.27 9.17
C PHE A 204 -5.84 -6.78 8.89
N PHE A 205 -5.02 -6.21 8.00
CA PHE A 205 -5.22 -4.88 7.46
C PHE A 205 -6.28 -4.89 6.36
N TYR A 206 -7.23 -3.96 6.42
CA TYR A 206 -8.16 -3.71 5.32
C TYR A 206 -7.85 -2.37 4.66
N ARG A 207 -7.62 -2.42 3.36
CA ARG A 207 -7.36 -1.25 2.52
C ARG A 207 -8.60 -0.86 1.74
N VAL A 208 -9.03 0.36 2.00
CA VAL A 208 -9.89 1.11 1.09
C VAL A 208 -8.99 1.69 0.00
N GLU A 209 -9.13 1.19 -1.21
CA GLU A 209 -8.47 1.76 -2.39
C GLU A 209 -9.36 2.85 -2.98
N ASN A 210 -8.99 4.11 -2.83
CA ASN A 210 -9.71 5.27 -3.36
C ASN A 210 -9.17 5.67 -4.74
N THR A 211 -9.12 4.70 -5.65
CA THR A 211 -8.63 4.86 -7.02
C THR A 211 -9.69 4.44 -8.04
N THR A 212 -9.60 5.01 -9.24
CA THR A 212 -10.48 4.72 -10.37
C THR A 212 -9.66 4.26 -11.57
N THR A 213 -10.21 3.31 -12.32
CA THR A 213 -9.55 2.64 -13.45
C THR A 213 -10.15 3.15 -14.75
N PRO A 214 -9.36 3.73 -15.68
CA PRO A 214 -9.86 4.09 -17.00
C PRO A 214 -10.51 2.89 -17.71
N GLN A 215 -11.69 3.11 -18.31
CA GLN A 215 -12.43 2.06 -19.02
C GLN A 215 -12.25 2.23 -20.53
N ALA A 216 -12.08 1.12 -21.27
CA ALA A 216 -11.82 1.13 -22.71
C ALA A 216 -12.98 1.71 -23.56
N ASP A 217 -14.19 1.74 -23.01
CA ASP A 217 -15.39 2.31 -23.62
C ASP A 217 -15.57 3.82 -23.32
N ASN A 218 -14.65 4.43 -22.56
CA ASN A 218 -14.64 5.87 -22.27
C ASN A 218 -13.56 6.59 -23.12
N PRO A 219 -13.84 7.79 -23.69
CA PRO A 219 -12.82 8.57 -24.40
C PRO A 219 -11.61 8.98 -23.53
N VAL A 220 -11.76 8.99 -22.20
CA VAL A 220 -10.69 9.34 -21.26
C VAL A 220 -9.98 8.08 -20.75
N LEU A 221 -8.97 7.66 -21.51
CA LEU A 221 -8.18 6.46 -21.22
C LEU A 221 -6.94 6.71 -20.33
N CYS A 222 -6.55 7.97 -20.16
CA CYS A 222 -5.40 8.32 -19.32
C CYS A 222 -5.75 8.23 -17.83
N VAL A 223 -4.83 7.71 -17.03
CA VAL A 223 -4.97 7.56 -15.57
C VAL A 223 -5.19 8.91 -14.90
N ARG A 224 -4.32 9.89 -15.17
CA ARG A 224 -4.35 11.19 -14.45
C ARG A 224 -5.71 11.92 -14.51
N PRO A 225 -6.37 12.08 -15.69
CA PRO A 225 -7.73 12.62 -15.74
C PRO A 225 -8.75 11.85 -14.90
N VAL A 226 -8.69 10.51 -14.90
CA VAL A 226 -9.61 9.64 -14.15
C VAL A 226 -9.37 9.78 -12.64
N THR A 227 -8.11 9.72 -12.21
CA THR A 227 -7.69 9.98 -10.83
C THR A 227 -8.13 11.36 -10.32
N ASN A 228 -8.00 12.40 -11.14
CA ASN A 228 -8.40 13.76 -10.74
C ASN A 228 -9.89 13.91 -10.47
N ARG A 229 -10.73 13.00 -10.98
CA ARG A 229 -12.17 12.99 -10.70
C ARG A 229 -12.49 12.45 -9.30
N ILE A 230 -11.66 11.57 -8.73
CA ILE A 230 -11.93 10.97 -7.40
C ILE A 230 -11.21 11.68 -6.25
N ARG A 231 -10.01 12.24 -6.49
CA ARG A 231 -9.18 12.93 -5.48
C ARG A 231 -9.90 14.00 -4.64
N PRO A 232 -10.82 14.83 -5.16
CA PRO A 232 -11.51 15.83 -4.34
C PRO A 232 -12.40 15.20 -3.25
N TYR A 233 -12.82 13.95 -3.42
CA TYR A 233 -13.77 13.26 -2.55
C TYR A 233 -13.13 12.51 -1.38
N SER A 234 -11.81 12.47 -1.27
CA SER A 234 -11.09 11.71 -0.24
C SER A 234 -11.44 12.15 1.18
N ARG A 235 -11.45 13.46 1.42
CA ARG A 235 -11.87 14.03 2.72
C ARG A 235 -13.35 13.77 2.99
N MET A 236 -14.18 13.85 1.95
CA MET A 236 -15.61 13.54 2.05
C MET A 236 -15.82 12.06 2.41
N PHE A 237 -15.05 11.14 1.83
CA PHE A 237 -15.12 9.71 2.16
C PHE A 237 -14.85 9.48 3.63
N ILE A 238 -13.75 10.06 4.15
CA ILE A 238 -13.40 9.96 5.57
C ILE A 238 -14.53 10.54 6.44
N SER A 239 -15.04 11.73 6.13
CA SER A 239 -16.18 12.33 6.85
C SER A 239 -17.40 11.40 6.88
N GLN A 240 -17.72 10.80 5.74
CA GLN A 240 -18.85 9.87 5.61
C GLN A 240 -18.62 8.56 6.38
N CYS A 241 -17.38 8.10 6.57
CA CYS A 241 -17.11 6.99 7.48
C CYS A 241 -17.51 7.32 8.92
N PHE A 242 -17.28 8.55 9.40
CA PHE A 242 -17.73 8.98 10.73
C PHE A 242 -19.25 9.12 10.79
N GLU A 243 -19.85 9.82 9.84
CA GLU A 243 -21.30 10.05 9.81
C GLU A 243 -22.10 8.74 9.73
N ARG A 244 -21.59 7.73 9.02
CA ARG A 244 -22.24 6.41 8.86
C ARG A 244 -21.84 5.39 9.93
N GLY A 245 -21.06 5.77 10.94
CA GLY A 245 -20.66 4.88 12.04
C GLY A 245 -19.69 3.75 11.63
N LEU A 246 -18.83 4.01 10.64
CA LEU A 246 -17.85 3.07 10.07
C LEU A 246 -16.39 3.47 10.36
N ALA A 247 -16.16 4.57 11.09
CA ALA A 247 -14.82 5.08 11.37
C ALA A 247 -13.93 4.08 12.11
N ASP A 248 -14.51 3.24 12.98
CA ASP A 248 -13.83 2.19 13.73
C ASP A 248 -13.39 0.99 12.87
N ARG A 249 -13.75 0.95 11.58
CA ARG A 249 -13.37 -0.08 10.59
C ARG A 249 -12.31 0.41 9.61
N LEU A 250 -12.20 1.73 9.43
CA LEU A 250 -11.25 2.37 8.54
C LEU A 250 -9.82 2.20 9.10
N GLN A 251 -8.93 1.60 8.31
CA GLN A 251 -7.55 1.36 8.74
C GLN A 251 -6.54 1.76 7.69
N ILE A 252 -6.65 1.35 6.43
CA ILE A 252 -5.77 1.84 5.37
C ILE A 252 -6.63 2.58 4.35
N PHE A 253 -6.20 3.78 3.99
CA PHE A 253 -6.81 4.58 2.93
C PHE A 253 -5.75 4.91 1.90
N SER A 254 -5.87 4.35 0.70
CA SER A 254 -4.85 4.47 -0.36
C SER A 254 -5.36 5.23 -1.57
N GLU A 255 -4.48 6.03 -2.16
CA GLU A 255 -4.81 6.92 -3.28
C GLU A 255 -3.72 6.86 -4.36
N ASP A 256 -4.03 7.43 -5.53
CA ASP A 256 -3.05 7.77 -6.57
C ASP A 256 -2.41 9.14 -6.33
#